data_AF-A0A085WIK4-F1
#
_entry.id   AF-A0A085WIK4-F1
#
_cell.length_a   1.000
_cell.length_b   1.000
_cell.length_c   1.000
_cell.angle_alpha   90.00
_cell.angle_beta   90.00
_cell.angle_gamma   90.00
#
_symmetry.space_group_name_H-M   'P 1'
#
loop_
_entity.id
_entity.type
_entity.pdbx_description
1 polymer ?
#
loop_
_entity_poly.entity_id
_entity_poly.type
_entity_poly.pdbx_seq_one_letter_code
_entity_poly.pdbx_strand_id
1 'polypeptide(L)'
;MTDLHLDVPHIPKKKDLAVTIAGEIVVSARLTEALRKHGITGAEYRPVRHKTGKLAEEWRQLVVTSKPVDIVPPTRVGDDPFNLDQQGRHRCPRKHVAGLNRISELWLKQEGQDGSDWVRTRQLIGAWQGVLRPREQLLISPRLYRLLLTLKAKRFEIEVAHWTTPRPSSATARLQS
;
A
#
# COMPACT_ATOMS: atom_id res chain seq x y z
N MET A 1 -2.18 16.36 -12.78
CA MET A 1 -1.05 15.44 -12.54
C MET A 1 -0.57 14.92 -13.88
N THR A 2 0.74 14.87 -14.11
CA THR A 2 1.36 14.38 -15.36
C THR A 2 1.43 12.85 -15.40
N ASP A 3 1.64 12.28 -16.59
CA ASP A 3 1.86 10.84 -16.76
C ASP A 3 3.24 10.42 -16.25
N LEU A 4 3.37 9.17 -15.81
CA LEU A 4 4.63 8.63 -15.32
C LEU A 4 5.57 8.32 -16.49
N HIS A 5 6.76 8.92 -16.49
CA HIS A 5 7.79 8.70 -17.51
C HIS A 5 8.88 7.74 -16.98
N LEU A 6 9.09 6.61 -17.65
CA LEU A 6 10.05 5.58 -17.25
C LEU A 6 11.00 5.20 -18.38
N ASP A 7 12.16 4.67 -17.96
CA ASP A 7 13.04 3.91 -18.83
C ASP A 7 12.49 2.48 -18.99
N VAL A 8 11.45 2.36 -19.80
CA VAL A 8 10.67 1.12 -19.97
C VAL A 8 11.54 -0.12 -20.25
N PRO A 9 12.58 -0.07 -21.12
CA PRO A 9 13.47 -1.22 -21.33
C PRO A 9 14.14 -1.77 -20.06
N HIS A 10 14.31 -0.93 -19.02
CA HIS A 10 14.87 -1.33 -17.73
C HIS A 10 13.83 -1.95 -16.79
N ILE A 11 12.54 -1.90 -17.12
CA ILE A 11 11.52 -2.63 -16.38
C ILE A 11 11.66 -4.13 -16.73
N PRO A 12 11.87 -5.02 -15.75
CA PRO A 12 12.16 -6.41 -16.06
C PRO A 12 11.00 -7.11 -16.77
N LYS A 13 11.23 -7.56 -18.01
CA LYS A 13 10.21 -8.07 -18.94
C LYS A 13 9.40 -9.29 -18.47
N LYS A 14 9.91 -10.05 -17.49
CA LYS A 14 9.26 -11.25 -16.96
C LYS A 14 8.40 -10.98 -15.72
N LYS A 15 8.13 -9.73 -15.38
CA LYS A 15 7.36 -9.34 -14.20
C LYS A 15 5.97 -8.85 -14.60
N ASP A 16 4.99 -9.09 -13.73
CA ASP A 16 3.67 -8.47 -13.88
C ASP A 16 3.53 -7.23 -12.99
N LEU A 17 4.36 -7.13 -11.94
CA LEU A 17 4.41 -6.02 -11.01
C LEU A 17 5.87 -5.56 -10.85
N ALA A 18 6.07 -4.24 -10.88
CA ALA A 18 7.36 -3.63 -10.58
C ALA A 18 7.16 -2.32 -9.82
N VAL A 19 8.17 -1.94 -9.03
CA VAL A 19 8.17 -0.73 -8.23
C VAL A 19 9.40 0.09 -8.58
N THR A 20 9.23 1.38 -8.80
CA THR A 20 10.35 2.32 -9.00
C THR A 20 11.05 2.62 -7.68
N ILE A 21 12.23 3.26 -7.75
CA ILE A 21 12.91 3.73 -6.54
C ILE A 21 12.10 4.78 -5.77
N ALA A 22 11.25 5.57 -6.44
CA ALA A 22 10.37 6.57 -5.80
C ALA A 22 9.01 5.98 -5.33
N GLY A 23 8.76 4.71 -5.61
CA GLY A 23 7.63 3.95 -5.07
C GLY A 23 6.40 3.95 -5.94
N GLU A 24 6.48 4.43 -7.18
CA GLU A 24 5.43 4.20 -8.16
C GLU A 24 5.38 2.71 -8.51
N ILE A 25 4.16 2.19 -8.61
CA ILE A 25 3.93 0.79 -8.97
C ILE A 25 3.47 0.75 -10.42
N VAL A 26 4.09 -0.12 -11.20
CA VAL A 26 3.66 -0.43 -12.57
C VAL A 26 3.22 -1.87 -12.66
N VAL A 27 2.17 -2.08 -13.43
CA VAL A 27 1.50 -3.35 -13.65
C VAL A 27 1.51 -3.65 -15.15
N SER A 28 1.74 -4.90 -15.53
CA SER A 28 1.67 -5.29 -16.94
C SER A 28 0.26 -5.01 -17.48
N ALA A 29 0.18 -4.60 -18.75
CA ALA A 29 -1.11 -4.33 -19.40
C ALA A 29 -2.00 -5.58 -19.37
N ARG A 30 -1.43 -6.76 -19.61
CA ARG A 30 -2.14 -8.06 -19.50
C ARG A 30 -2.79 -8.25 -18.13
N LEU A 31 -2.02 -8.03 -17.04
CA LEU A 31 -2.56 -8.19 -15.69
C LEU A 31 -3.64 -7.13 -15.42
N THR A 32 -3.40 -5.87 -15.82
CA THR A 32 -4.38 -4.79 -15.69
C THR A 32 -5.73 -5.13 -16.32
N GLU A 33 -5.73 -5.64 -17.56
CA GLU A 33 -6.96 -6.03 -18.24
C GLU A 33 -7.66 -7.20 -17.54
N ALA A 34 -6.90 -8.16 -17.02
CA ALA A 34 -7.47 -9.24 -16.22
C ALA A 34 -8.11 -8.73 -14.91
N LEU A 35 -7.47 -7.78 -14.21
CA LEU A 35 -8.00 -7.18 -12.99
C LEU A 35 -9.31 -6.41 -13.27
N ARG A 36 -9.33 -5.62 -14.35
CA ARG A 36 -10.54 -4.91 -14.81
C ARG A 36 -11.67 -5.88 -15.15
N LYS A 37 -11.37 -6.94 -15.92
CA LYS A 37 -12.37 -7.96 -16.31
C LYS A 37 -13.01 -8.65 -15.10
N HIS A 38 -12.26 -8.85 -14.02
CA HIS A 38 -12.78 -9.45 -12.78
C HIS A 38 -13.38 -8.43 -11.81
N GLY A 39 -13.51 -7.16 -12.21
CA GLY A 39 -14.09 -6.10 -11.40
C GLY A 39 -13.31 -5.85 -10.11
N ILE A 40 -11.97 -5.91 -10.16
CA ILE A 40 -11.11 -5.55 -9.04
C ILE A 40 -11.16 -4.03 -8.83
N THR A 41 -11.40 -3.59 -7.60
CA THR A 41 -11.67 -2.18 -7.25
C THR A 41 -10.56 -1.57 -6.39
N GLY A 42 -10.65 -0.26 -6.15
CA GLY A 42 -9.72 0.49 -5.28
C GLY A 42 -8.46 1.02 -5.96
N ALA A 43 -8.34 0.88 -7.27
CA ALA A 43 -7.20 1.42 -8.02
C ALA A 43 -7.59 1.90 -9.42
N GLU A 44 -6.85 2.89 -9.89
CA GLU A 44 -6.78 3.29 -11.29
C GLU A 44 -5.51 2.74 -11.94
N TYR A 45 -5.58 2.51 -13.25
CA TYR A 45 -4.47 2.05 -14.06
C TYR A 45 -4.17 3.07 -15.15
N ARG A 46 -3.24 3.97 -14.85
CA ARG A 46 -2.92 5.15 -15.67
C ARG A 46 -1.85 4.85 -16.73
N PRO A 47 -1.77 5.65 -17.80
CA PRO A 47 -0.70 5.53 -18.79
C PRO A 47 0.70 5.64 -18.17
N VAL A 48 1.62 4.83 -18.69
CA VAL A 48 3.07 5.01 -18.52
C VAL A 48 3.62 5.46 -19.87
N ARG A 49 4.59 6.36 -19.87
CA ARG A 49 5.31 6.78 -21.07
C ARG A 49 6.77 6.40 -20.98
N HIS A 50 7.38 6.16 -22.12
CA HIS A 50 8.82 6.13 -22.26
C HIS A 50 9.41 7.50 -21.93
N LYS A 51 10.70 7.55 -21.55
CA LYS A 51 11.45 8.82 -21.43
C LYS A 51 11.34 9.73 -22.66
N THR A 52 11.13 9.13 -23.84
CA THR A 52 10.93 9.83 -25.12
C THR A 52 9.52 10.43 -25.30
N GLY A 53 8.61 10.25 -24.34
CA GLY A 53 7.23 10.73 -24.37
C GLY A 53 6.22 9.80 -25.05
N LYS A 54 6.70 8.77 -25.78
CA LYS A 54 5.84 7.74 -26.38
C LYS A 54 5.10 6.94 -25.31
N LEU A 55 3.88 6.49 -25.61
CA LEU A 55 3.12 5.62 -24.72
C LEU A 55 3.81 4.26 -24.58
N ALA A 56 3.91 3.76 -23.34
CA ALA A 56 4.37 2.41 -23.04
C ALA A 56 3.14 1.49 -22.96
N GLU A 57 2.84 0.80 -24.06
CA GLU A 57 1.58 0.05 -24.19
C GLU A 57 1.51 -1.14 -23.24
N GLU A 58 2.65 -1.72 -22.89
CA GLU A 58 2.80 -2.92 -22.07
C GLU A 58 2.74 -2.66 -20.56
N TRP A 59 2.76 -1.40 -20.11
CA TRP A 59 2.71 -1.05 -18.69
C TRP A 59 1.60 -0.03 -18.37
N ARG A 60 1.05 -0.14 -17.17
CA ARG A 60 0.15 0.85 -16.57
C ARG A 60 0.63 1.19 -15.18
N GLN A 61 0.52 2.45 -14.78
CA GLN A 61 0.79 2.87 -13.42
C GLN A 61 -0.42 2.53 -12.56
N LEU A 62 -0.21 1.75 -11.51
CA LEU A 62 -1.23 1.50 -10.49
C LEU A 62 -1.25 2.68 -9.52
N VAL A 63 -2.41 3.31 -9.40
CA VAL A 63 -2.68 4.37 -8.42
C VAL A 63 -3.83 3.91 -7.55
N VAL A 64 -3.58 3.71 -6.25
CA VAL A 64 -4.61 3.27 -5.31
C VAL A 64 -5.53 4.45 -4.98
N THR A 65 -6.83 4.25 -5.18
CA THR A 65 -7.88 5.27 -5.04
C THR A 65 -8.87 4.97 -3.92
N SER A 66 -8.72 3.84 -3.23
CA SER A 66 -9.56 3.49 -2.08
C SER A 66 -9.53 4.55 -0.97
N LYS A 67 -10.56 4.54 -0.12
CA LYS A 67 -10.50 5.25 1.15
C LYS A 67 -9.34 4.72 2.00
N PRO A 68 -8.51 5.60 2.59
CA PRO A 68 -7.37 5.17 3.38
C PRO A 68 -7.82 4.65 4.76
N VAL A 69 -7.21 3.56 5.20
CA VAL A 69 -7.46 2.93 6.51
C VAL A 69 -6.36 3.24 7.52
N ASP A 70 -6.69 3.24 8.82
CA ASP A 70 -5.73 3.60 9.87
C ASP A 70 -4.92 2.39 10.36
N ILE A 71 -3.60 2.59 10.48
CA ILE A 71 -2.71 1.71 11.22
C ILE A 71 -2.98 1.86 12.71
N VAL A 72 -3.13 0.74 13.40
CA VAL A 72 -3.47 0.69 14.83
C VAL A 72 -2.58 -0.32 15.58
N PRO A 73 -2.49 -0.21 16.93
CA PRO A 73 -1.92 -1.27 17.75
C PRO A 73 -2.63 -2.62 17.51
N PRO A 74 -1.94 -3.76 17.67
CA PRO A 74 -0.56 -3.91 18.14
C PRO A 74 0.54 -3.70 17.09
N THR A 75 0.29 -3.06 15.94
CA THR A 75 1.35 -2.72 14.97
C THR A 75 2.50 -1.96 15.65
N ARG A 76 3.72 -2.50 15.54
CA ARG A 76 4.95 -1.85 15.99
C ARG A 76 5.69 -1.25 14.81
N VAL A 77 6.08 0.00 14.97
CA VAL A 77 6.90 0.77 14.02
C VAL A 77 8.06 1.42 14.77
N GLY A 78 9.22 1.55 14.12
CA GLY A 78 10.44 2.03 14.75
C GLY A 78 11.63 2.07 13.80
N ASP A 79 12.82 2.24 14.34
CA ASP A 79 14.08 2.26 13.58
C ASP A 79 14.51 0.83 13.23
N ASP A 80 14.45 -0.08 14.19
CA ASP A 80 14.80 -1.50 14.07
C ASP A 80 14.07 -2.34 15.15
N PRO A 81 14.15 -3.68 15.13
CA PRO A 81 13.42 -4.53 16.08
C PRO A 81 13.69 -4.25 17.58
N PHE A 82 14.83 -3.65 17.92
CA PHE A 82 15.25 -3.34 19.29
C PHE A 82 15.10 -1.85 19.63
N ASN A 83 14.88 -0.98 18.64
CA ASN A 83 14.66 0.45 18.81
C ASN A 83 13.34 0.90 18.15
N LEU A 84 12.32 1.12 18.97
CA LEU A 84 11.00 1.59 18.52
C LEU A 84 10.92 3.11 18.23
N ASP A 85 12.06 3.76 17.99
CA ASP A 85 12.18 5.21 17.80
C ASP A 85 11.61 5.98 19.01
N GLN A 86 12.15 5.70 20.21
CA GLN A 86 11.70 6.33 21.46
C GLN A 86 11.84 7.86 21.45
N GLN A 87 12.81 8.37 20.67
CA GLN A 87 13.06 9.80 20.50
C GLN A 87 12.17 10.43 19.41
N GLY A 88 11.42 9.63 18.66
CA GLY A 88 10.48 10.09 17.63
C GLY A 88 11.14 10.76 16.42
N ARG A 89 12.39 10.42 16.09
CA ARG A 89 13.17 11.05 15.03
C ARG A 89 12.55 10.88 13.64
N HIS A 90 11.87 9.76 13.42
CA HIS A 90 11.25 9.42 12.14
C HIS A 90 9.73 9.52 12.18
N ARG A 91 9.17 10.01 13.29
CA ARG A 91 7.73 10.18 13.46
C ARG A 91 7.34 11.61 13.12
N CYS A 92 6.26 11.76 12.36
CA CYS A 92 5.65 13.08 12.21
C CYS A 92 4.84 13.39 13.49
N PRO A 93 5.02 14.56 14.14
CA PRO A 93 4.20 14.94 15.30
C PRO A 93 2.69 14.97 15.02
N ARG A 94 2.31 15.23 13.76
CA ARG A 94 0.92 15.17 13.27
C ARG A 94 0.45 13.76 12.90
N LYS A 95 1.27 12.73 13.13
CA LYS A 95 1.00 11.31 12.89
C LYS A 95 0.79 10.91 11.41
N HIS A 96 1.18 11.76 10.46
CA HIS A 96 1.14 11.40 9.04
C HIS A 96 2.18 10.31 8.70
N VAL A 97 3.37 10.38 9.30
CA VAL A 97 4.41 9.35 9.20
C VAL A 97 4.50 8.63 10.54
N ALA A 98 4.26 7.32 10.54
CA ALA A 98 4.20 6.49 11.73
C ALA A 98 5.59 6.16 12.30
N GLY A 99 6.62 6.09 11.46
CA GLY A 99 8.00 5.76 11.83
C GLY A 99 8.80 5.30 10.61
N LEU A 100 10.05 4.89 10.83
CA LEU A 100 10.96 4.48 9.76
C LEU A 100 10.58 3.13 9.15
N ASN A 101 10.42 2.09 9.98
CA ASN A 101 10.17 0.71 9.55
C ASN A 101 8.93 0.12 10.23
N ARG A 102 8.25 -0.79 9.53
CA ARG A 102 7.26 -1.69 10.12
C ARG A 102 8.00 -2.89 10.73
N ILE A 103 7.84 -3.10 12.04
CA ILE A 103 8.58 -4.11 12.80
C ILE A 103 7.73 -5.37 13.06
N SER A 104 6.40 -5.24 13.10
CA SER A 104 5.48 -6.35 13.30
C SER A 104 4.50 -6.46 12.13
N GLU A 105 3.65 -7.50 12.18
CA GLU A 105 2.46 -7.58 11.34
C GLU A 105 1.63 -6.30 11.42
N LEU A 106 0.96 -6.00 10.30
CA LEU A 106 0.14 -4.81 10.14
C LEU A 106 -1.26 -5.05 10.69
N TRP A 107 -1.68 -4.20 11.64
CA TRP A 107 -3.02 -4.17 12.20
C TRP A 107 -3.71 -2.87 11.81
N LEU A 108 -4.96 -2.99 11.37
CA LEU A 108 -5.72 -1.90 10.77
C LEU A 108 -7.08 -1.72 11.40
N LYS A 109 -7.55 -0.48 11.46
CA LYS A 109 -8.92 -0.16 11.85
C LYS A 109 -9.89 -0.63 10.78
N GLN A 110 -10.82 -1.52 11.14
CA GLN A 110 -11.86 -2.01 10.22
C GLN A 110 -12.86 -0.92 9.85
N GLU A 111 -13.20 -0.05 10.80
CA GLU A 111 -14.13 1.05 10.60
C GLU A 111 -13.61 2.01 9.52
N GLY A 112 -14.43 2.27 8.49
CA GLY A 112 -14.10 3.18 7.39
C GLY A 112 -13.53 2.50 6.14
N GLN A 113 -13.33 1.18 6.16
CA GLN A 113 -13.03 0.41 4.95
C GLN A 113 -14.24 0.40 4.00
N ASP A 114 -13.99 0.59 2.70
CA ASP A 114 -15.00 0.67 1.64
C ASP A 114 -15.20 -0.64 0.85
N GLY A 115 -14.56 -1.73 1.28
CA GLY A 115 -14.60 -3.02 0.61
C GLY A 115 -13.75 -3.11 -0.66
N SER A 116 -12.93 -2.10 -0.96
CA SER A 116 -12.02 -2.12 -2.11
C SER A 116 -11.04 -3.29 -2.07
N ASP A 117 -10.64 -3.77 -3.25
CA ASP A 117 -9.62 -4.81 -3.34
C ASP A 117 -8.20 -4.28 -3.13
N TRP A 118 -7.86 -3.17 -3.77
CA TRP A 118 -6.66 -2.42 -3.44
C TRP A 118 -6.98 -1.45 -2.32
N VAL A 119 -6.21 -1.52 -1.24
CA VAL A 119 -6.38 -0.63 -0.08
C VAL A 119 -5.04 -0.01 0.30
N ARG A 120 -5.08 1.25 0.75
CA ARG A 120 -3.92 1.99 1.24
C ARG A 120 -4.09 2.43 2.68
N THR A 121 -2.99 2.52 3.43
CA THR A 121 -3.01 3.12 4.76
C THR A 121 -3.00 4.64 4.70
N ARG A 122 -3.55 5.28 5.73
CA ARG A 122 -3.48 6.73 5.91
C ARG A 122 -2.10 7.17 6.41
N GLN A 123 -1.55 6.42 7.34
CA GLN A 123 -0.21 6.65 7.88
C GLN A 123 0.83 6.11 6.90
N LEU A 124 1.89 6.88 6.72
CA LEU A 124 3.05 6.53 5.92
C LEU A 124 4.12 5.88 6.81
N ILE A 125 4.96 5.04 6.22
CA ILE A 125 6.15 4.45 6.85
C ILE A 125 7.35 4.76 5.97
N GLY A 126 8.47 5.11 6.60
CA GLY A 126 9.72 5.49 5.94
C GLY A 126 10.16 6.90 6.28
N ALA A 127 11.25 7.32 5.66
CA ALA A 127 11.83 8.65 5.81
C ALA A 127 12.08 9.30 4.45
N TRP A 128 12.25 10.62 4.46
CA TRP A 128 12.68 11.38 3.30
C TRP A 128 14.20 11.29 3.18
N GLN A 129 14.70 10.71 2.10
CA GLN A 129 16.12 10.64 1.81
C GLN A 129 16.36 10.61 0.30
N GLY A 130 16.74 11.77 -0.26
CA GLY A 130 16.85 11.93 -1.71
C GLY A 130 15.51 11.67 -2.40
N VAL A 131 15.47 10.65 -3.27
CA VAL A 131 14.26 10.22 -3.98
C VAL A 131 13.36 9.29 -3.17
N LEU A 132 13.83 8.82 -2.00
CA LEU A 132 13.02 8.03 -1.08
C LEU A 132 12.07 8.94 -0.32
N ARG A 133 10.84 8.47 -0.17
CA ARG A 133 9.77 9.16 0.56
C ARG A 133 9.06 8.16 1.45
N PRO A 134 8.48 8.59 2.58
CA PRO A 134 7.54 7.77 3.34
C PRO A 134 6.39 7.32 2.43
N ARG A 135 5.93 6.07 2.60
CA ARG A 135 4.90 5.46 1.75
C ARG A 135 3.78 4.86 2.56
N GLU A 136 2.60 4.90 1.97
CA GLU A 136 1.47 4.12 2.43
C GLU A 136 1.83 2.63 2.37
N GLN A 137 1.28 1.85 3.29
CA GLN A 137 1.29 0.41 3.18
C GLN A 137 0.12 -0.01 2.29
N LEU A 138 0.39 -0.91 1.36
CA LEU A 138 -0.63 -1.40 0.44
C LEU A 138 -1.15 -2.75 0.91
N LEU A 139 -2.45 -2.90 0.76
CA LEU A 139 -3.18 -4.10 1.09
C LEU A 139 -3.95 -4.57 -0.14
N ILE A 140 -4.12 -5.88 -0.21
CA ILE A 140 -4.97 -6.52 -1.19
C ILE A 140 -6.03 -7.35 -0.49
N SER A 141 -7.25 -7.37 -1.01
CA SER A 141 -8.30 -8.25 -0.52
C SER A 141 -7.92 -9.73 -0.74
N PRO A 142 -8.51 -10.66 0.05
CA PRO A 142 -8.36 -12.09 -0.21
C PRO A 142 -8.80 -12.49 -1.62
N ARG A 143 -9.79 -11.78 -2.19
CA ARG A 143 -10.28 -12.00 -3.56
C ARG A 143 -9.21 -11.68 -4.59
N LEU A 144 -8.60 -10.50 -4.49
CA LEU A 144 -7.51 -10.08 -5.35
C LEU A 144 -6.29 -10.98 -5.18
N TYR A 145 -5.93 -11.35 -3.95
CA TYR A 145 -4.84 -12.30 -3.71
C TYR A 145 -5.05 -13.62 -4.46
N ARG A 146 -6.22 -14.25 -4.32
CA ARG A 146 -6.56 -15.49 -5.03
C ARG A 146 -6.49 -15.31 -6.54
N LEU A 147 -6.98 -14.18 -7.07
CA LEU A 147 -6.89 -13.89 -8.49
C LEU A 147 -5.44 -13.78 -8.97
N LEU A 148 -4.57 -13.09 -8.22
CA LEU A 148 -3.14 -12.98 -8.55
C LEU A 148 -2.46 -14.36 -8.60
N LEU A 149 -2.81 -15.27 -7.68
CA LEU A 149 -2.33 -16.65 -7.70
C LEU A 149 -2.83 -17.42 -8.93
N THR A 150 -4.13 -17.35 -9.23
CA THR A 150 -4.74 -18.01 -10.40
C THR A 150 -4.09 -17.53 -11.70
N LEU A 151 -3.84 -16.23 -11.81
CA LEU A 151 -3.17 -15.62 -12.98
C LEU A 151 -1.66 -15.87 -13.01
N LYS A 152 -1.11 -16.51 -11.99
CA LYS A 152 0.33 -16.73 -11.78
C LYS A 152 1.11 -15.43 -11.92
N ALA A 153 0.58 -14.35 -11.35
CA ALA A 153 1.19 -13.03 -11.40
C ALA A 153 2.60 -13.08 -10.81
N LYS A 154 3.55 -12.43 -11.48
CA LYS A 154 4.97 -12.53 -11.10
C LYS A 154 5.45 -11.31 -10.31
N ARG A 155 6.30 -11.60 -9.31
CA ARG A 155 7.07 -10.64 -8.49
C ARG A 155 6.21 -9.75 -7.59
N PHE A 156 5.56 -10.38 -6.63
CA PHE A 156 5.01 -9.74 -5.45
C PHE A 156 5.35 -10.59 -4.22
N GLU A 157 5.47 -9.95 -3.07
CA GLU A 157 5.62 -10.57 -1.76
C GLU A 157 4.43 -10.16 -0.91
N ILE A 158 3.97 -11.05 -0.04
CA ILE A 158 2.80 -10.81 0.80
C ILE A 158 3.13 -11.15 2.22
N GLU A 159 2.62 -10.31 3.11
CA GLU A 159 2.51 -10.55 4.53
C GLU A 159 1.03 -10.43 4.92
N VAL A 160 0.64 -11.16 5.96
CA VAL A 160 -0.72 -11.09 6.49
C VAL A 160 -0.91 -9.77 7.23
N ALA A 161 -2.06 -9.14 7.02
CA ALA A 161 -2.51 -7.99 7.79
C ALA A 161 -3.85 -8.32 8.46
N HIS A 162 -4.08 -7.71 9.61
CA HIS A 162 -5.22 -8.00 10.47
C HIS A 162 -6.13 -6.79 10.61
N TRP A 163 -7.43 -7.05 10.65
CA TRP A 163 -8.42 -6.06 11.03
C TRP A 163 -8.62 -6.12 12.54
N THR A 164 -8.57 -4.98 13.22
CA THR A 164 -9.08 -4.88 14.59
C THR A 164 -10.58 -4.62 14.53
N THR A 165 -11.36 -5.50 15.16
CA THR A 165 -12.77 -5.23 15.43
C THR A 165 -12.82 -4.21 16.57
N PRO A 166 -13.66 -3.16 16.50
CA PRO A 166 -13.89 -2.31 17.65
C PRO A 166 -14.36 -3.17 18.83
N ARG A 167 -13.61 -3.15 19.95
CA ARG A 167 -14.14 -3.69 21.20
C ARG A 167 -15.36 -2.84 21.57
N PRO A 168 -16.52 -3.43 21.93
CA PRO A 168 -17.60 -2.64 22.50
C PRO A 168 -17.04 -1.89 23.72
N SER A 169 -17.24 -0.58 23.78
CA SER A 169 -16.80 0.20 24.93
C SER A 169 -17.37 -0.44 26.18
N SER A 170 -16.52 -0.81 27.13
CA SER A 170 -16.97 -1.14 28.48
C SER A 170 -17.67 0.11 29.01
N ALA A 171 -19.01 0.09 28.99
CA ALA A 171 -19.83 1.08 29.66
C ALA A 171 -19.36 1.11 31.11
N THR A 172 -18.77 2.24 31.52
CA THR A 172 -18.46 2.45 32.92
C THR A 172 -19.80 2.68 33.60
N ALA A 173 -20.43 1.60 34.07
CA ALA A 173 -21.55 1.70 34.99
C ALA A 173 -21.05 2.36 36.27
N ARG A 174 -21.13 3.69 36.34
CA ARG A 174 -21.06 4.39 37.61
C ARG A 174 -22.42 4.19 38.28
N LEU A 175 -22.47 3.29 39.25
CA LEU A 175 -23.48 3.32 40.29
C LEU A 175 -23.38 4.68 40.99
N GLN A 176 -24.41 5.50 40.87
CA GLN A 176 -24.63 6.61 41.78
C GLN A 176 -25.24 6.04 43.06
N SER A 177 -24.70 6.47 44.20
CA SER A 177 -25.24 6.22 45.55
C SER A 177 -26.21 7.33 45.91
#